data_AF-A0A1V3PBZ2-F1
#
_entry.id   AF-A0A1V3PBZ2-F1
#
_cell.length_a   1.000
_cell.length_b   1.000
_cell.length_c   1.000
_cell.angle_alpha   90.00
_cell.angle_beta   90.00
_cell.angle_gamma   90.00
#
_symmetry.space_group_name_H-M   'P 1'
#
loop_
_entity.id
_entity.type
_entity.pdbx_description
1 polymer ?
#
loop_
_entity_poly.entity_id
_entity_poly.type
_entity_poly.pdbx_seq_one_letter_code
_entity_poly.pdbx_strand_id
1 'polypeptide(L)'
;MQAPQDAWQVRSEWTHAIIKVIRDPNATPAEHAKALRGFDATLTAAEKGKLTPIETMELFGIFYVPKELQKKSPDIGLLLEMIATQATLGWYDALRFADKSGRAEIANNQAFFALPFDEDAQVVIQFMKDHPDQAAAAIEAGIQYAREKVGANDIHYDTHWAASYGLLRMQCALQNAKTCEKPKPQPVSEWPALFDQAAQRVSSYYRAGEVD
;
A
#
# COMPACT_ATOMS: atom_id res chain seq x y z
N MET A 1 -26.44 -10.71 4.65
CA MET A 1 -26.18 -9.27 4.85
C MET A 1 -24.67 -9.08 4.87
N GLN A 2 -24.12 -8.14 4.11
CA GLN A 2 -22.69 -7.82 4.13
C GLN A 2 -22.29 -7.32 5.53
N ALA A 3 -21.14 -7.76 6.04
CA ALA A 3 -20.55 -7.19 7.24
C ALA A 3 -20.34 -5.67 7.06
N PRO A 4 -20.36 -4.85 8.13
CA PRO A 4 -20.06 -3.44 8.02
C PRO A 4 -18.69 -3.27 7.36
N GLN A 5 -18.67 -2.60 6.21
CA GLN A 5 -17.46 -2.39 5.42
C GLN A 5 -16.81 -1.07 5.86
N ASP A 6 -15.52 -1.11 6.20
CA ASP A 6 -14.81 0.09 6.62
C ASP A 6 -14.67 1.06 5.43
N ALA A 7 -14.65 2.37 5.68
CA ALA A 7 -14.69 3.38 4.62
C ALA A 7 -13.51 3.27 3.62
N TRP A 8 -12.35 2.79 4.07
CA TRP A 8 -11.21 2.54 3.20
C TRP A 8 -11.43 1.37 2.24
N GLN A 9 -12.19 0.34 2.64
CA GLN A 9 -12.49 -0.82 1.78
C GLN A 9 -13.39 -0.40 0.61
N VAL A 10 -14.36 0.49 0.86
CA VAL A 10 -15.22 1.05 -0.19
C VAL A 10 -14.40 1.86 -1.21
N ARG A 11 -13.41 2.62 -0.72
CA ARG A 11 -12.51 3.40 -1.60
C ARG A 11 -11.56 2.50 -2.40
N SER A 12 -11.02 1.45 -1.79
CA SER A 12 -10.19 0.45 -2.48
C SER A 12 -10.99 -0.26 -3.58
N GLU A 13 -12.24 -0.70 -3.31
CA GLU A 13 -13.11 -1.28 -4.34
C GLU A 13 -13.37 -0.33 -5.52
N TRP A 14 -13.62 0.95 -5.23
CA TRP A 14 -13.80 1.96 -6.26
C TRP A 14 -12.52 2.20 -7.08
N THR A 15 -11.36 2.18 -6.41
CA THR A 15 -10.04 2.29 -7.05
C THR A 15 -9.80 1.11 -7.99
N HIS A 16 -10.06 -0.13 -7.53
CA HIS A 16 -10.00 -1.33 -8.37
C HIS A 16 -10.94 -1.27 -9.57
N ALA A 17 -12.16 -0.74 -9.40
CA ALA A 17 -13.09 -0.58 -10.51
C ALA A 17 -12.57 0.40 -11.58
N ILE A 18 -11.93 1.50 -11.17
CA ILE A 18 -11.29 2.45 -12.09
C ILE A 18 -10.12 1.80 -12.82
N ILE A 19 -9.25 1.13 -12.08
CA ILE A 19 -8.09 0.41 -12.59
C ILE A 19 -8.52 -0.60 -13.66
N LYS A 20 -9.56 -1.36 -13.39
CA LYS A 20 -10.11 -2.33 -14.33
C LYS A 20 -10.52 -1.69 -15.65
N VAL A 21 -11.12 -0.50 -15.63
CA VAL A 21 -11.51 0.23 -16.84
C VAL A 21 -10.30 0.78 -17.59
N ILE A 22 -9.28 1.27 -16.88
CA ILE A 22 -8.01 1.73 -17.49
C ILE A 22 -7.34 0.57 -18.23
N ARG A 23 -7.39 -0.64 -17.65
CA ARG A 23 -6.78 -1.86 -18.19
C ARG A 23 -7.60 -2.55 -19.28
N ASP A 24 -8.87 -2.21 -19.44
CA ASP A 24 -9.74 -2.92 -20.39
C ASP A 24 -9.48 -2.43 -21.82
N PRO A 25 -8.92 -3.27 -22.72
CA PRO A 25 -8.67 -2.87 -24.10
C PRO A 25 -9.97 -2.62 -24.89
N ASN A 26 -11.12 -3.03 -24.35
CA ASN A 26 -12.43 -2.82 -24.94
C ASN A 26 -13.18 -1.61 -24.37
N ALA A 27 -12.61 -0.91 -23.37
CA ALA A 27 -13.23 0.29 -22.82
C ALA A 27 -13.37 1.36 -23.92
N THR A 28 -14.53 1.99 -23.99
CA THR A 28 -14.72 3.11 -24.92
C THR A 28 -13.81 4.28 -24.53
N PRO A 29 -13.44 5.16 -25.48
CA PRO A 29 -12.65 6.35 -25.16
C PRO A 29 -13.26 7.23 -24.05
N ALA A 30 -14.59 7.27 -23.96
CA ALA A 30 -15.30 8.03 -22.92
C ALA A 30 -15.18 7.39 -21.53
N GLU A 31 -15.28 6.06 -21.45
CA GLU A 31 -15.07 5.30 -20.20
C GLU A 31 -13.63 5.42 -19.73
N HIS A 32 -12.67 5.26 -20.64
CA HIS A 32 -11.26 5.40 -20.35
C HIS A 32 -10.92 6.80 -19.84
N ALA A 33 -11.42 7.86 -20.50
CA ALA A 33 -11.21 9.24 -20.06
C ALA A 33 -11.86 9.53 -18.69
N LYS A 34 -13.00 8.91 -18.38
CA LYS A 34 -13.64 9.04 -17.07
C LYS A 34 -12.83 8.31 -16.00
N ALA A 35 -12.32 7.12 -16.30
CA ALA A 35 -11.49 6.34 -15.39
C ALA A 35 -10.19 7.08 -15.06
N LEU A 36 -9.50 7.64 -16.06
CA LEU A 36 -8.30 8.46 -15.85
C LEU A 36 -8.56 9.67 -14.94
N ARG A 37 -9.66 10.41 -15.14
CA ARG A 37 -10.02 11.52 -14.23
C ARG A 37 -10.29 11.05 -12.80
N GLY A 38 -10.90 9.87 -12.66
CA GLY A 38 -11.11 9.26 -11.35
C GLY A 38 -9.78 8.89 -10.69
N PHE A 39 -8.87 8.28 -11.45
CA PHE A 39 -7.53 7.91 -11.01
C PHE A 39 -6.70 9.13 -10.58
N ASP A 40 -6.68 10.20 -11.37
CA ASP A 40 -6.00 11.45 -11.02
C ASP A 40 -6.51 12.05 -9.70
N ALA A 41 -7.83 11.97 -9.45
CA ALA A 41 -8.42 12.42 -8.19
C ALA A 41 -7.98 11.54 -7.01
N THR A 42 -7.85 10.23 -7.22
CA THR A 42 -7.33 9.28 -6.23
C THR A 42 -5.85 9.55 -5.93
N LEU A 43 -5.03 9.78 -6.96
CA LEU A 43 -3.62 10.15 -6.81
C LEU A 43 -3.48 11.44 -5.98
N THR A 44 -4.28 12.45 -6.29
CA THR A 44 -4.31 13.71 -5.52
C THR A 44 -4.67 13.47 -4.04
N ALA A 45 -5.52 12.48 -3.75
CA ALA A 45 -5.86 12.10 -2.38
C ALA A 45 -4.70 11.35 -1.68
N ALA A 46 -3.99 10.48 -2.42
CA ALA A 46 -2.80 9.78 -1.95
C ALA A 46 -1.67 10.76 -1.60
N GLU A 47 -1.39 11.73 -2.46
CA GLU A 47 -0.39 12.80 -2.24
C GLU A 47 -0.69 13.62 -0.98
N LYS A 48 -1.98 13.80 -0.65
CA LYS A 48 -2.44 14.48 0.57
C LYS A 48 -2.48 13.57 1.80
N GLY A 49 -1.98 12.33 1.69
CA GLY A 49 -1.93 11.36 2.79
C GLY A 49 -3.30 10.87 3.26
N LYS A 50 -4.35 10.94 2.42
CA LYS A 50 -5.73 10.58 2.79
C LYS A 50 -6.06 9.11 2.57
N LEU A 51 -5.25 8.40 1.80
CA LEU A 51 -5.41 6.99 1.53
C LEU A 51 -4.53 6.18 2.47
N THR A 52 -5.00 5.00 2.85
CA THR A 52 -4.21 4.04 3.61
C THR A 52 -2.99 3.59 2.78
N PRO A 53 -1.95 3.05 3.43
CA PRO A 53 -0.81 2.51 2.72
C PRO A 53 -1.17 1.42 1.70
N ILE A 54 -2.14 0.55 2.00
CA ILE A 54 -2.59 -0.48 1.05
C ILE A 54 -3.26 0.13 -0.18
N GLU A 55 -4.17 1.11 0.00
CA GLU A 55 -4.79 1.84 -1.11
C GLU A 55 -3.72 2.55 -1.96
N THR A 56 -2.68 3.10 -1.34
CA THR A 56 -1.60 3.79 -2.07
C THR A 56 -0.70 2.81 -2.83
N MET A 57 -0.41 1.64 -2.25
CA MET A 57 0.36 0.58 -2.90
C MET A 57 -0.38 -0.01 -4.11
N GLU A 58 -1.71 -0.12 -4.06
CA GLU A 58 -2.55 -0.50 -5.22
C GLU A 58 -2.41 0.50 -6.37
N LEU A 59 -2.31 1.81 -6.08
CA LEU A 59 -2.09 2.84 -7.10
C LEU A 59 -0.70 2.73 -7.73
N PHE A 60 0.33 2.36 -6.97
CA PHE A 60 1.67 2.18 -7.50
C PHE A 60 1.76 1.04 -8.52
N GLY A 61 0.94 -0.02 -8.38
CA GLY A 61 0.85 -1.09 -9.38
C GLY A 61 0.30 -0.64 -10.74
N ILE A 62 -0.22 0.59 -10.80
CA ILE A 62 -0.83 1.21 -11.99
C ILE A 62 -0.03 2.40 -12.46
N PHE A 63 0.84 2.95 -11.61
CA PHE A 63 1.63 4.15 -11.87
C PHE A 63 2.34 3.95 -13.21
N TYR A 64 1.76 4.37 -14.34
CA TYR A 64 1.33 5.71 -14.74
C TYR A 64 2.57 6.58 -14.74
N VAL A 65 3.12 6.74 -15.95
CA VAL A 65 3.96 7.86 -16.32
C VAL A 65 2.98 9.02 -16.56
N PRO A 66 2.84 10.02 -15.64
CA PRO A 66 2.21 11.29 -15.97
C PRO A 66 2.74 11.77 -17.31
N LYS A 67 1.88 12.33 -18.17
CA LYS A 67 2.33 12.89 -19.45
C LYS A 67 3.47 13.90 -19.28
N GLU A 68 3.60 14.54 -18.11
CA GLU A 68 4.73 15.40 -17.76
C GLU A 68 6.03 14.65 -17.45
N LEU A 69 5.98 13.39 -16.97
CA LEU A 69 7.11 12.48 -16.73
C LEU A 69 7.48 11.63 -17.96
N GLN A 70 6.72 11.70 -19.06
CA GLN A 70 7.13 11.16 -20.38
C GLN A 70 8.33 11.93 -20.99
N LYS A 71 8.85 12.94 -20.29
CA LYS A 71 10.13 13.56 -20.62
C LYS A 71 11.27 12.72 -20.03
N LYS A 72 11.82 11.83 -20.87
CA LYS A 72 13.13 11.15 -20.72
C LYS A 72 13.39 10.53 -19.33
N SER A 73 12.81 9.35 -19.12
CA SER A 73 13.07 8.41 -18.02
C SER A 73 12.36 8.73 -16.69
N PRO A 74 11.42 7.88 -16.24
CA PRO A 74 10.86 7.96 -14.88
C PRO A 74 11.97 7.74 -13.84
N ASP A 75 11.94 8.52 -12.76
CA ASP A 75 12.86 8.35 -11.63
C ASP A 75 12.43 7.13 -10.79
N ILE A 76 12.95 5.95 -11.17
CA ILE A 76 12.65 4.69 -10.50
C ILE A 76 13.14 4.70 -9.04
N GLY A 77 14.18 5.47 -8.73
CA GLY A 77 14.68 5.64 -7.35
C GLY A 77 13.63 6.34 -6.49
N LEU A 78 13.05 7.44 -6.98
CA LEU A 78 11.97 8.15 -6.27
C LEU A 78 10.73 7.27 -6.09
N LEU A 79 10.36 6.49 -7.12
CA LEU A 79 9.25 5.55 -7.00
C LEU A 79 9.52 4.50 -5.92
N LEU A 80 10.73 3.93 -5.88
CA LEU A 80 11.12 2.94 -4.88
C LEU A 80 11.14 3.54 -3.46
N GLU A 81 11.55 4.80 -3.31
CA GLU A 81 11.47 5.54 -2.04
C GLU A 81 10.01 5.68 -1.56
N MET A 82 9.10 6.06 -2.46
CA MET A 82 7.67 6.17 -2.16
C MET A 82 7.05 4.82 -1.78
N ILE A 83 7.40 3.76 -2.51
CA ILE A 83 6.99 2.38 -2.20
C ILE A 83 7.49 1.97 -0.81
N ALA A 84 8.79 2.15 -0.52
CA ALA A 84 9.37 1.81 0.76
C ALA A 84 8.74 2.58 1.93
N THR A 85 8.39 3.86 1.70
CA THR A 85 7.65 4.68 2.68
C THR A 85 6.30 4.04 3.02
N GLN A 86 5.48 3.75 2.01
CA GLN A 86 4.14 3.20 2.21
C GLN A 86 4.19 1.78 2.76
N ALA A 87 5.12 0.94 2.28
CA ALA A 87 5.32 -0.40 2.80
C ALA A 87 5.70 -0.37 4.30
N THR A 88 6.53 0.59 4.72
CA THR A 88 6.94 0.73 6.13
C THR A 88 5.75 1.17 7.00
N LEU A 89 5.01 2.20 6.56
CA LEU A 89 3.82 2.68 7.28
C LEU A 89 2.73 1.59 7.36
N GLY A 90 2.45 0.91 6.25
CA GLY A 90 1.43 -0.14 6.19
C GLY A 90 1.77 -1.35 7.04
N TRP A 91 3.03 -1.82 7.00
CA TRP A 91 3.42 -2.95 7.83
C TRP A 91 3.51 -2.58 9.32
N TYR A 92 3.89 -1.33 9.63
CA TYR A 92 3.83 -0.80 10.98
C TYR A 92 2.39 -0.77 11.53
N ASP A 93 1.41 -0.35 10.73
CA ASP A 93 -0.01 -0.44 11.08
C ASP A 93 -0.47 -1.89 11.30
N ALA A 94 -0.05 -2.81 10.43
CA ALA A 94 -0.36 -4.23 10.57
C ALA A 94 0.23 -4.84 11.85
N LEU A 95 1.43 -4.44 12.24
CA LEU A 95 2.05 -4.85 13.50
C LEU A 95 1.30 -4.30 14.71
N ARG A 96 0.84 -3.04 14.65
CA ARG A 96 0.10 -2.40 15.74
C ARG A 96 -1.32 -2.91 15.91
N PHE A 97 -2.06 -3.10 14.82
CA PHE A 97 -3.53 -3.20 14.86
C PHE A 97 -4.11 -4.50 14.31
N ALA A 98 -3.35 -5.30 13.57
CA ALA A 98 -3.83 -6.62 13.13
C ALA A 98 -3.44 -7.72 14.14
N ASP A 99 -4.20 -8.81 14.17
CA ASP A 99 -3.76 -10.04 14.82
C ASP A 99 -2.81 -10.84 13.91
N LYS A 100 -2.33 -12.00 14.39
CA LYS A 100 -1.44 -12.86 13.60
C LYS A 100 -2.07 -13.30 12.27
N SER A 101 -3.37 -13.57 12.26
CA SER A 101 -4.08 -14.01 11.06
C SER A 101 -4.29 -12.86 10.07
N GLY A 102 -4.60 -11.66 10.54
CA GLY A 102 -4.71 -10.45 9.73
C GLY A 102 -3.38 -10.07 9.09
N ARG A 103 -2.27 -10.15 9.85
CA ARG A 103 -0.93 -9.95 9.27
C ARG A 103 -0.60 -10.96 8.17
N ALA A 104 -1.00 -12.23 8.35
CA ALA A 104 -0.80 -13.25 7.34
C ALA A 104 -1.67 -13.00 6.10
N GLU A 105 -2.93 -12.57 6.27
CA GLU A 105 -3.81 -12.20 5.16
C GLU A 105 -3.25 -11.00 4.37
N ILE A 106 -2.80 -9.94 5.06
CA ILE A 106 -2.18 -8.77 4.44
C ILE A 106 -0.91 -9.15 3.66
N ALA A 107 -0.01 -9.92 4.28
CA ALA A 107 1.26 -10.29 3.65
C ALA A 107 1.08 -11.24 2.45
N ASN A 108 0.20 -12.24 2.59
CA ASN A 108 0.14 -13.36 1.64
C ASN A 108 -1.04 -13.28 0.69
N ASN A 109 -2.26 -13.00 1.19
CA ASN A 109 -3.46 -13.00 0.37
C ASN A 109 -3.62 -11.68 -0.39
N GLN A 110 -3.31 -10.56 0.26
CA GLN A 110 -3.27 -9.25 -0.41
C GLN A 110 -1.94 -9.02 -1.11
N ALA A 111 -0.95 -9.88 -0.89
CA ALA A 111 0.41 -9.73 -1.43
C ALA A 111 0.96 -8.30 -1.22
N PHE A 112 0.74 -7.72 -0.04
CA PHE A 112 0.89 -6.27 0.21
C PHE A 112 2.21 -5.67 -0.30
N PHE A 113 3.32 -6.39 -0.12
CA PHE A 113 4.64 -5.92 -0.53
C PHE A 113 4.88 -5.99 -2.06
N ALA A 114 4.13 -6.84 -2.77
CA ALA A 114 4.19 -7.02 -4.22
C ALA A 114 3.15 -6.19 -4.98
N LEU A 115 2.11 -5.67 -4.31
CA LEU A 115 1.09 -4.78 -4.90
C LEU A 115 1.63 -3.68 -5.84
N PRO A 116 2.74 -2.97 -5.53
CA PRO A 116 3.25 -1.91 -6.40
C PRO A 116 3.89 -2.44 -7.70
N PHE A 117 4.11 -3.74 -7.84
CA PHE A 117 4.85 -4.36 -8.93
C PHE A 117 3.95 -5.22 -9.82
N ASP A 118 2.92 -4.61 -10.42
CA ASP A 118 2.01 -5.33 -11.33
C ASP A 118 2.50 -5.21 -12.79
N GLU A 119 2.13 -4.15 -13.53
CA GLU A 119 2.41 -4.07 -14.98
C GLU A 119 3.88 -3.76 -15.34
N ASP A 120 4.56 -2.93 -14.55
CA ASP A 120 5.94 -2.48 -14.78
C ASP A 120 6.95 -3.04 -13.77
N ALA A 121 6.58 -4.15 -13.10
CA ALA A 121 7.41 -4.85 -12.12
C ALA A 121 8.85 -5.04 -12.60
N GLN A 122 9.02 -5.44 -13.86
CA GLN A 122 10.31 -5.72 -14.46
C GLN A 122 11.23 -4.50 -14.52
N VAL A 123 10.69 -3.29 -14.70
CA VAL A 123 11.51 -2.07 -14.75
C VAL A 123 12.10 -1.78 -13.38
N VAL A 124 11.29 -1.90 -12.32
CA VAL A 124 11.75 -1.66 -10.95
C VAL A 124 12.68 -2.78 -10.48
N ILE A 125 12.34 -4.04 -10.78
CA ILE A 125 13.19 -5.20 -10.48
C ILE A 125 14.55 -5.07 -11.19
N GLN A 126 14.55 -4.67 -12.48
CA GLN A 126 15.78 -4.47 -13.23
C GLN A 126 16.61 -3.32 -12.64
N PHE A 127 15.98 -2.21 -12.24
CA PHE A 127 16.67 -1.13 -11.54
C PHE A 127 17.33 -1.60 -10.24
N MET A 128 16.62 -2.40 -9.43
CA MET A 128 17.17 -2.95 -8.19
C MET A 128 18.36 -3.89 -8.43
N LYS A 129 18.40 -4.59 -9.58
CA LYS A 129 19.51 -5.47 -9.99
C LYS A 129 20.70 -4.71 -10.57
N ASP A 130 20.44 -3.71 -11.41
CA ASP A 130 21.48 -2.95 -12.12
C ASP A 130 22.09 -1.84 -11.25
N HIS A 131 21.32 -1.33 -10.29
CA HIS A 131 21.71 -0.21 -9.42
C HIS A 131 21.44 -0.52 -7.93
N PRO A 132 22.00 -1.61 -7.36
CA PRO A 132 21.66 -2.09 -6.02
C PRO A 132 21.95 -1.06 -4.92
N ASP A 133 23.01 -0.26 -5.05
CA ASP A 133 23.35 0.79 -4.07
C ASP A 133 22.35 1.94 -4.11
N GLN A 134 21.88 2.34 -5.30
CA GLN A 134 20.86 3.38 -5.45
C GLN A 134 19.51 2.90 -4.93
N ALA A 135 19.16 1.64 -5.22
CA ALA A 135 17.96 1.02 -4.69
C ALA A 135 17.98 0.94 -3.15
N ALA A 136 19.10 0.51 -2.57
CA ALA A 136 19.28 0.47 -1.12
C ALA A 136 19.13 1.86 -0.49
N ALA A 137 19.74 2.90 -1.08
CA ALA A 137 19.62 4.27 -0.62
C ALA A 137 18.17 4.80 -0.70
N ALA A 138 17.45 4.49 -1.78
CA ALA A 138 16.04 4.87 -1.93
C ALA A 138 15.14 4.17 -0.89
N ILE A 139 15.37 2.88 -0.63
CA ILE A 139 14.66 2.12 0.40
C ILE A 139 14.93 2.72 1.79
N GLU A 140 16.18 3.04 2.10
CA GLU A 140 16.57 3.67 3.37
C GLU A 140 15.93 5.06 3.53
N ALA A 141 15.94 5.88 2.48
CA ALA A 141 15.29 7.19 2.46
C ALA A 141 13.78 7.07 2.72
N GLY A 142 13.10 6.10 2.10
CA GLY A 142 11.68 5.88 2.30
C GLY A 142 11.33 5.42 3.72
N ILE A 143 12.14 4.54 4.30
CA ILE A 143 12.02 4.12 5.71
C ILE A 143 12.22 5.31 6.65
N GLN A 144 13.21 6.15 6.38
CA GLN A 144 13.49 7.34 7.19
C GLN A 144 12.35 8.35 7.09
N TYR A 145 11.80 8.58 5.89
CA TYR A 145 10.65 9.47 5.71
C TYR A 145 9.40 8.95 6.43
N ALA A 146 9.15 7.64 6.41
CA ALA A 146 8.08 7.02 7.21
C ALA A 146 8.30 7.27 8.72
N ARG A 147 9.55 7.18 9.21
CA ARG A 147 9.89 7.45 10.61
C ARG A 147 9.62 8.90 10.99
N GLU A 148 9.97 9.83 10.11
CA GLU A 148 9.72 11.27 10.31
C GLU A 148 8.21 11.57 10.39
N LYS A 149 7.40 10.99 9.51
CA LYS A 149 5.93 11.14 9.57
C LYS A 149 5.35 10.64 10.89
N VAL A 150 5.79 9.46 11.35
CA VAL A 150 5.36 8.90 12.63
C VAL A 150 5.81 9.80 13.79
N GLY A 151 7.07 10.24 13.79
CA GLY A 151 7.64 11.09 14.84
C GLY A 151 7.00 12.48 14.92
N ALA A 152 6.62 13.05 13.77
CA ALA A 152 5.90 14.32 13.67
C ALA A 152 4.39 14.19 13.93
N ASN A 153 3.87 12.97 14.09
CA ASN A 153 2.44 12.68 14.12
C ASN A 153 1.70 13.21 12.87
N ASP A 154 2.36 13.14 11.71
CA ASP A 154 1.88 13.60 10.41
C ASP A 154 1.24 12.44 9.62
N ILE A 155 0.21 11.84 10.21
CA ILE A 155 -0.55 10.73 9.62
C ILE A 155 -2.02 11.13 9.53
N HIS A 156 -2.57 11.14 8.32
CA HIS A 156 -3.92 11.63 8.03
C HIS A 156 -4.88 10.57 7.47
N TYR A 157 -4.39 9.36 7.24
CA TYR A 157 -5.20 8.21 6.83
C TYR A 157 -5.67 7.41 8.06
N ASP A 158 -6.57 6.46 7.84
CA ASP A 158 -7.03 5.55 8.90
C ASP A 158 -5.95 4.52 9.24
N THR A 159 -5.24 4.69 10.36
CA THR A 159 -4.19 3.76 10.81
C THR A 159 -4.72 2.40 11.27
N HIS A 160 -6.02 2.27 11.55
CA HIS A 160 -6.61 1.02 12.04
C HIS A 160 -7.11 0.11 10.91
N TRP A 161 -6.83 0.47 9.65
CA TRP A 161 -7.25 -0.30 8.47
C TRP A 161 -6.87 -1.78 8.56
N ALA A 162 -5.71 -2.09 9.15
CA ALA A 162 -5.22 -3.46 9.27
C ALA A 162 -6.06 -4.33 10.23
N ALA A 163 -6.82 -3.73 11.15
CA ALA A 163 -7.72 -4.44 12.07
C ALA A 163 -8.91 -5.09 11.36
N SER A 164 -9.16 -4.72 10.10
CA SER A 164 -10.22 -5.28 9.25
C SER A 164 -9.83 -6.61 8.61
N TYR A 165 -8.59 -7.05 8.78
CA TYR A 165 -8.07 -8.32 8.23
C TYR A 165 -8.05 -9.41 9.30
N GLY A 166 -8.11 -10.67 8.85
CA GLY A 166 -7.97 -11.85 9.70
C GLY A 166 -9.29 -12.56 10.02
N LEU A 167 -9.14 -13.60 10.84
CA LEU A 167 -10.20 -14.57 11.13
C LEU A 167 -11.36 -13.98 11.92
N LEU A 168 -11.14 -12.96 12.76
CA LEU A 168 -12.21 -12.34 13.54
C LEU A 168 -13.30 -11.74 12.64
N ARG A 169 -12.92 -11.12 11.52
CA ARG A 169 -13.87 -10.65 10.50
C ARG A 169 -14.63 -11.81 9.88
N MET A 170 -13.93 -12.88 9.48
CA MET A 170 -14.56 -14.06 8.87
C MET A 170 -15.57 -14.72 9.82
N GLN A 171 -15.20 -14.88 11.10
CA GLN A 171 -16.08 -15.43 12.13
C GLN A 171 -17.31 -14.55 12.36
N CYS A 172 -17.13 -13.23 12.41
CA CYS A 172 -18.24 -12.27 12.52
C CYS A 172 -19.25 -12.42 11.36
N ALA A 173 -18.76 -12.53 10.12
CA ALA A 173 -19.60 -12.75 8.95
C ALA A 173 -20.37 -14.08 9.03
N LEU A 174 -19.70 -15.16 9.45
CA LEU A 174 -20.32 -16.48 9.64
C LEU A 174 -21.40 -16.48 10.74
N GLN A 175 -21.22 -15.66 11.78
CA GLN A 175 -22.16 -15.53 12.89
C GLN A 175 -23.32 -14.56 12.59
N ASN A 176 -23.35 -13.91 11.43
CA ASN A 176 -24.29 -12.84 11.09
C ASN A 176 -24.35 -11.75 12.19
N ALA A 177 -23.21 -11.47 12.84
CA ALA A 177 -23.14 -10.50 13.92
C ALA A 177 -23.23 -9.07 13.37
N LYS A 178 -23.94 -8.18 14.07
CA LYS A 178 -24.07 -6.75 13.71
C LYS A 178 -22.81 -5.94 14.03
N THR A 179 -21.98 -6.44 14.95
CA THR A 179 -20.75 -5.82 15.41
C THR A 179 -19.65 -6.87 15.44
N CYS A 180 -18.54 -6.60 14.74
CA CYS A 180 -17.41 -7.50 14.73
C CYS A 180 -16.40 -7.11 15.81
N GLU A 181 -15.90 -8.11 16.54
CA GLU A 181 -14.73 -7.92 17.39
C GLU A 181 -13.54 -7.56 16.51
N LYS A 182 -12.83 -6.48 16.87
CA LYS A 182 -11.57 -6.08 16.23
C LYS A 182 -10.41 -6.51 17.12
N PRO A 183 -9.24 -6.85 16.54
CA PRO A 183 -8.04 -7.12 17.32
C PRO A 183 -7.71 -5.97 18.27
N LYS A 184 -7.21 -6.31 19.46
CA LYS A 184 -6.68 -5.30 20.39
C LYS A 184 -5.35 -4.76 19.85
N PRO A 185 -5.14 -3.44 19.85
CA PRO A 185 -3.85 -2.87 19.48
C PRO A 185 -2.72 -3.35 20.40
N GLN A 186 -1.50 -3.43 19.86
CA GLN A 186 -0.30 -3.66 20.67
C GLN A 186 -0.06 -2.51 21.66
N PRO A 187 0.52 -2.77 22.84
CA PRO A 187 0.84 -1.73 23.81
C PRO A 187 1.69 -0.61 23.20
N VAL A 188 1.38 0.65 23.52
CA VAL A 188 2.10 1.83 22.99
C VAL A 188 3.60 1.78 23.30
N SER A 189 3.99 1.18 24.42
CA SER A 189 5.40 0.96 24.79
C SER A 189 6.17 0.10 23.80
N GLU A 190 5.50 -0.74 23.02
CA GLU A 190 6.13 -1.63 22.03
C GLU A 190 6.25 -0.98 20.65
N TRP A 191 5.53 0.12 20.41
CA TRP A 191 5.43 0.74 19.09
C TRP A 191 6.79 1.12 18.46
N PRO A 192 7.78 1.65 19.20
CA PRO A 192 9.10 1.89 18.62
C PRO A 192 9.74 0.62 18.06
N ALA A 193 9.68 -0.50 18.79
CA ALA A 193 10.22 -1.78 18.35
C ALA A 193 9.43 -2.38 17.18
N LEU A 194 8.11 -2.15 17.11
CA LEU A 194 7.30 -2.57 15.96
C LEU A 194 7.66 -1.77 14.70
N PHE A 195 7.99 -0.49 14.83
CA PHE A 195 8.48 0.29 13.71
C PHE A 195 9.81 -0.26 13.18
N ASP A 196 10.76 -0.58 14.08
CA ASP A 196 12.05 -1.16 13.69
C ASP A 196 11.87 -2.54 13.01
N GLN A 197 10.92 -3.36 13.47
CA GLN A 197 10.53 -4.59 12.79
C GLN A 197 9.95 -4.35 11.39
N ALA A 198 9.15 -3.29 11.20
CA ALA A 198 8.63 -2.93 9.90
C ALA A 198 9.73 -2.46 8.94
N ALA A 199 10.61 -1.58 9.40
CA ALA A 199 11.78 -1.15 8.66
C ALA A 199 12.65 -2.34 8.23
N GLN A 200 12.92 -3.29 9.14
CA GLN A 200 13.68 -4.49 8.82
C GLN A 200 12.98 -5.35 7.77
N ARG A 201 11.65 -5.55 7.88
CA ARG A 201 10.89 -6.34 6.91
C ARG A 201 10.94 -5.72 5.52
N VAL A 202 10.73 -4.41 5.41
CA VAL A 202 10.75 -3.64 4.16
C VAL A 202 12.15 -3.66 3.56
N SER A 203 13.18 -3.38 4.36
CA SER A 203 14.57 -3.44 3.92
C SER A 203 14.93 -4.82 3.36
N SER A 204 14.58 -5.90 4.06
CA SER A 204 14.85 -7.25 3.58
C SER A 204 14.06 -7.60 2.32
N TYR A 205 12.79 -7.21 2.20
CA TYR A 205 11.94 -7.58 1.07
C TYR A 205 12.36 -6.88 -0.23
N TYR A 206 12.71 -5.59 -0.17
CA TYR A 206 13.11 -4.84 -1.36
C TYR A 206 14.63 -4.88 -1.63
N ARG A 207 15.42 -5.51 -0.76
CA ARG A 207 16.85 -5.73 -1.04
C ARG A 207 17.01 -6.83 -2.09
N ALA A 208 17.90 -6.59 -3.05
CA ALA A 208 18.32 -7.54 -4.08
C ALA A 208 17.26 -7.98 -5.12
N GLY A 209 16.09 -7.33 -5.16
CA GLY A 209 15.07 -7.66 -6.15
C GLY A 209 14.53 -9.09 -6.01
N GLU A 210 14.50 -9.63 -4.78
CA GLU A 210 13.81 -10.88 -4.40
C GLU A 210 12.27 -10.71 -4.42
N VAL A 211 11.78 -10.03 -5.46
CA VAL A 211 10.36 -9.96 -5.80
C VAL A 211 10.11 -11.14 -6.73
N ASP A 212 9.65 -12.26 -6.17
CA ASP A 212 9.18 -13.43 -6.94
C ASP A 212 7.89 -13.12 -7.72
#